data_AF-A0A380FC81-F1
#
_entry.id   AF-A0A380FC81-F1
#
_cell.length_a   1.000
_cell.length_b   1.000
_cell.length_c   1.000
_cell.angle_alpha   90.00
_cell.angle_beta   90.00
_cell.angle_gamma   90.00
#
_symmetry.space_group_name_H-M   'P 1'
#
loop_
_entity.id
_entity.type
_entity.pdbx_description
1 polymer ?
#
loop_
_entity_poly.entity_id
_entity_poly.type
_entity_poly.pdbx_seq_one_letter_code
_entity_poly.pdbx_strand_id
1 'polypeptide(L)'
;MTKVLLENINDYFTHKGLSPNLIDDIKDKLKRDFHKSEAQDQDYIEYRSKSPAEIILTIQRNLFTLQLNPIVFFIVNFILLSYLYDKHYVTFQAASGLSIFYCLVILPISIFIYLRIGWKNYLYSNKFERIIGIGIAGISFFLVIVHALDLNLGIVAVSMYAHQFMFFVGIIFSICGIYFRRLEFTGIGLLFCQKTIDAMISSASIAQIASIVIWVLLLIVIIYYTIRISSRN
;
A
#
# COMPACT_ATOMS: atom_id res chain seq x y z
N MET A 1 -22.85 -29.35 6.51
CA MET A 1 -22.36 -28.07 7.08
C MET A 1 -21.88 -27.10 6.00
N THR A 2 -20.98 -27.56 5.12
CA THR A 2 -20.24 -26.78 4.12
C THR A 2 -21.12 -25.99 3.11
N LYS A 3 -22.22 -26.59 2.65
CA LYS A 3 -23.19 -25.93 1.74
C LYS A 3 -23.98 -24.80 2.43
N VAL A 4 -24.38 -25.00 3.68
CA VAL A 4 -25.15 -24.03 4.48
C VAL A 4 -24.33 -22.77 4.75
N LEU A 5 -23.02 -22.91 5.03
CA LEU A 5 -22.13 -21.76 5.22
C LEU A 5 -21.95 -20.95 3.92
N LEU A 6 -21.84 -21.62 2.77
CA LEU A 6 -21.72 -20.95 1.46
C LEU A 6 -22.99 -20.18 1.09
N GLU A 7 -24.16 -20.73 1.40
CA GLU A 7 -25.46 -20.10 1.19
C GLU A 7 -25.65 -18.88 2.12
N ASN A 8 -25.33 -19.03 3.40
CA ASN A 8 -25.35 -17.90 4.35
C ASN A 8 -24.40 -16.76 3.94
N ILE A 9 -23.23 -17.08 3.39
CA ILE A 9 -22.28 -16.10 2.84
C ILE A 9 -22.86 -15.40 1.62
N ASN A 10 -23.50 -16.17 0.72
CA ASN A 10 -24.16 -15.61 -0.45
C ASN A 10 -25.22 -14.61 -0.05
N ASP A 11 -26.13 -15.00 0.84
CA ASP A 11 -27.29 -14.19 1.20
C ASP A 11 -26.86 -12.95 1.98
N TYR A 12 -25.94 -13.11 2.94
CA TYR A 12 -25.42 -12.00 3.73
C TYR A 12 -24.71 -10.95 2.87
N PHE A 13 -23.82 -11.37 1.97
CA PHE A 13 -23.04 -10.42 1.17
C PHE A 13 -23.83 -9.84 -0.02
N THR A 14 -24.80 -10.59 -0.56
CA THR A 14 -25.77 -10.07 -1.54
C THR A 14 -26.61 -8.97 -0.91
N HIS A 15 -27.14 -9.21 0.31
CA HIS A 15 -27.89 -8.18 1.04
C HIS A 15 -27.02 -6.97 1.42
N LYS A 16 -25.70 -7.14 1.58
CA LYS A 16 -24.75 -6.04 1.80
C LYS A 16 -24.34 -5.29 0.52
N GLY A 17 -24.85 -5.68 -0.65
CA GLY A 17 -24.58 -5.01 -1.91
C GLY A 17 -23.19 -5.30 -2.51
N LEU A 18 -22.54 -6.40 -2.12
CA LEU A 18 -21.27 -6.80 -2.72
C LEU A 18 -21.47 -7.33 -4.13
N SER A 19 -20.55 -7.00 -5.03
CA SER A 19 -20.61 -7.47 -6.42
C SER A 19 -20.62 -9.01 -6.50
N PRO A 20 -21.41 -9.63 -7.40
CA PRO A 20 -21.50 -11.08 -7.54
C PRO A 20 -20.13 -11.75 -7.75
N ASN A 21 -19.27 -11.15 -8.58
CA ASN A 21 -17.92 -11.64 -8.83
C ASN A 21 -17.06 -11.76 -7.56
N LEU A 22 -17.24 -10.84 -6.61
CA LEU A 22 -16.50 -10.85 -5.34
C LEU A 22 -17.05 -11.90 -4.38
N ILE A 23 -18.37 -12.11 -4.39
CA ILE A 23 -19.04 -13.18 -3.64
C ILE A 23 -18.57 -14.54 -4.15
N ASP A 24 -18.47 -14.71 -5.46
CA ASP A 24 -17.99 -15.95 -6.07
C ASP A 24 -16.50 -16.21 -5.78
N ASP A 25 -15.63 -15.20 -5.82
CA ASP A 25 -14.24 -15.35 -5.38
C ASP A 25 -14.17 -15.79 -3.90
N ILE A 26 -15.00 -15.19 -3.02
CA ILE A 26 -15.08 -15.58 -1.61
C ILE A 26 -15.46 -17.05 -1.47
N LYS A 27 -16.51 -17.49 -2.17
CA LYS A 27 -16.95 -18.90 -2.16
C LYS A 27 -15.86 -19.83 -2.66
N ASP A 28 -15.16 -19.49 -3.74
CA ASP A 28 -14.12 -20.34 -4.32
C ASP A 28 -12.86 -20.41 -3.45
N LYS A 29 -12.47 -19.33 -2.77
CA LYS A 29 -11.42 -19.41 -1.75
C LYS A 29 -11.85 -20.20 -0.53
N LEU A 30 -13.12 -20.09 -0.11
CA LEU A 30 -13.65 -20.87 1.01
C LEU A 30 -13.67 -22.37 0.68
N LYS A 31 -14.10 -22.75 -0.54
CA LYS A 31 -14.03 -24.14 -1.03
C LYS A 31 -12.61 -24.72 -0.95
N ARG A 32 -11.61 -23.94 -1.37
CA ARG A 32 -10.19 -24.34 -1.25
C ARG A 32 -9.75 -24.49 0.20
N ASP A 33 -10.28 -23.68 1.12
CA ASP A 33 -9.98 -23.80 2.55
C ASP A 33 -10.70 -25.00 3.18
N PHE A 34 -11.89 -25.38 2.69
CA PHE A 34 -12.57 -26.62 3.10
C PHE A 34 -11.75 -27.87 2.78
N HIS A 35 -11.09 -27.93 1.62
CA HIS A 35 -10.21 -29.06 1.31
C HIS A 35 -9.05 -29.22 2.31
N LYS A 36 -8.63 -28.15 3.01
CA LYS A 36 -7.63 -28.25 4.07
C LYS A 36 -8.20 -28.82 5.36
N SER A 37 -9.45 -28.53 5.70
CA SER A 37 -10.12 -29.15 6.86
C SER A 37 -10.45 -30.62 6.58
N GLU A 38 -10.89 -30.93 5.35
CA GLU A 38 -11.10 -32.30 4.88
C GLU A 38 -9.81 -33.12 4.94
N ALA A 39 -8.66 -32.53 4.56
CA ALA A 39 -7.35 -33.19 4.69
C ALA A 39 -6.92 -33.45 6.15
N GLN A 40 -7.59 -32.84 7.13
CA GLN A 40 -7.36 -33.05 8.57
C GLN A 40 -8.48 -33.86 9.22
N ASP A 41 -9.43 -34.41 8.45
CA ASP A 41 -10.62 -35.11 8.92
C ASP A 41 -11.42 -34.33 9.99
N GLN A 42 -11.46 -33.00 9.86
CA GLN A 42 -12.18 -32.11 10.77
C GLN A 42 -13.32 -31.37 10.07
N ASP A 43 -14.42 -31.15 10.78
CA ASP A 43 -15.44 -30.21 10.31
C ASP A 43 -14.85 -28.79 10.23
N TYR A 44 -15.27 -28.01 9.25
CA TYR A 44 -14.65 -26.71 8.99
C TYR A 44 -14.79 -25.74 10.15
N ILE A 45 -15.90 -25.81 10.90
CA ILE A 45 -16.11 -24.96 12.08
C ILE A 45 -15.12 -25.30 13.19
N GLU A 46 -14.80 -26.59 13.33
CA GLU A 46 -13.84 -27.12 14.30
C GLU A 46 -12.40 -26.78 13.89
N TYR A 47 -12.06 -27.01 12.61
CA TYR A 47 -10.78 -26.60 12.00
C TYR A 47 -10.50 -25.10 12.17
N ARG A 48 -11.54 -24.27 12.01
CA ARG A 48 -11.43 -22.81 12.19
C ARG A 48 -11.58 -22.36 13.64
N SER A 49 -12.04 -23.26 14.52
CA SER A 49 -12.44 -23.02 15.90
C SER A 49 -13.29 -21.74 16.05
N LYS A 50 -14.25 -21.56 15.12
CA LYS A 50 -15.07 -20.35 14.99
C LYS A 50 -16.46 -20.68 14.49
N SER A 51 -17.46 -19.99 15.03
CA SER A 51 -18.84 -20.09 14.55
C SER A 51 -19.00 -19.57 13.11
N PRO A 52 -20.03 -20.03 12.37
CA PRO A 52 -20.38 -19.50 11.05
C PRO A 52 -20.47 -17.97 11.00
N ALA A 53 -21.10 -17.37 12.02
CA ALA A 53 -21.23 -15.92 12.13
C ALA A 53 -19.88 -15.22 12.29
N GLU A 54 -18.98 -15.75 13.13
CA GLU A 54 -17.63 -15.21 13.30
C GLU A 54 -16.77 -15.33 12.04
N ILE A 55 -16.98 -16.38 11.24
CA ILE A 55 -16.32 -16.55 9.94
C ILE A 55 -16.79 -15.47 8.97
N ILE A 56 -18.11 -15.25 8.87
CA ILE A 56 -18.69 -14.19 8.01
C ILE A 56 -18.19 -12.81 8.44
N LEU A 57 -18.22 -12.50 9.74
CA LEU A 57 -17.70 -11.24 10.30
C LEU A 57 -16.20 -11.06 10.03
N THR A 58 -15.42 -12.15 10.14
CA THR A 58 -13.99 -12.14 9.82
C THR A 58 -13.77 -11.80 8.34
N ILE A 59 -14.51 -12.44 7.44
CA ILE A 59 -14.45 -12.19 5.99
C ILE A 59 -14.80 -10.73 5.70
N GLN A 60 -15.93 -10.23 6.22
CA GLN A 60 -16.38 -8.85 6.01
C GLN A 60 -15.30 -7.84 6.46
N ARG A 61 -14.79 -7.98 7.69
CA ARG A 61 -13.78 -7.05 8.23
C ARG A 61 -12.48 -7.08 7.43
N ASN A 62 -12.05 -8.27 7.03
CA ASN A 62 -10.81 -8.42 6.27
C ASN A 62 -10.95 -7.96 4.83
N LEU A 63 -12.13 -8.10 4.22
CA LEU A 63 -12.44 -7.59 2.89
C LEU A 63 -12.33 -6.07 2.84
N PHE A 64 -12.91 -5.39 3.84
CA PHE A 64 -12.78 -3.94 4.01
C PHE A 64 -11.30 -3.54 4.21
N THR A 65 -10.56 -4.28 5.03
CA THR A 65 -9.12 -4.05 5.25
C THR A 65 -8.34 -4.20 3.95
N LEU A 66 -8.64 -5.20 3.12
CA LEU A 66 -8.00 -5.42 1.83
C LEU A 66 -8.28 -4.29 0.83
N GLN A 67 -9.51 -3.75 0.83
CA GLN A 67 -9.89 -2.64 -0.04
C GLN A 67 -9.23 -1.33 0.40
N LEU A 68 -9.16 -1.06 1.71
CA LEU A 68 -8.55 0.15 2.25
C LEU A 68 -7.02 0.13 2.26
N ASN A 69 -6.39 -1.04 2.38
CA ASN A 69 -4.94 -1.17 2.51
C ASN A 69 -4.17 -0.45 1.38
N PRO A 70 -4.49 -0.63 0.09
CA PRO A 70 -3.88 0.15 -0.99
C PRO A 70 -4.06 1.67 -0.87
N ILE A 71 -5.23 2.12 -0.42
CA ILE A 71 -5.56 3.55 -0.28
C ILE A 71 -4.71 4.18 0.83
N VAL A 72 -4.71 3.55 2.01
CA VAL A 72 -3.94 4.02 3.16
C VAL A 72 -2.45 3.98 2.85
N PHE A 73 -1.97 2.88 2.26
CA PHE A 73 -0.58 2.75 1.84
C PHE A 73 -0.16 3.87 0.89
N PHE A 74 -0.98 4.16 -0.13
CA PHE A 74 -0.70 5.23 -1.08
C PHE A 74 -0.67 6.60 -0.41
N ILE A 75 -1.72 6.99 0.31
CA ILE A 75 -1.85 8.32 0.91
C ILE A 75 -0.73 8.60 1.92
N VAL A 76 -0.47 7.66 2.83
CA VAL A 76 0.54 7.85 3.88
C VAL A 76 1.93 8.01 3.27
N ASN A 77 2.31 7.12 2.35
CA ASN A 77 3.62 7.21 1.71
C ASN A 77 3.74 8.40 0.77
N PHE A 78 2.66 8.77 0.07
CA PHE A 78 2.63 9.95 -0.79
C PHE A 78 2.91 11.22 0.04
N ILE A 79 2.23 11.40 1.17
CA ILE A 79 2.42 12.55 2.05
C ILE A 79 3.82 12.57 2.62
N LEU A 80 4.29 11.46 3.19
CA LEU A 80 5.62 11.39 3.81
C LEU A 80 6.74 11.65 2.80
N LEU A 81 6.67 11.04 1.61
CA LEU A 81 7.67 11.24 0.58
C LEU A 81 7.62 12.67 0.03
N SER A 82 6.42 13.24 -0.14
CA SER A 82 6.27 14.61 -0.63
C SER A 82 6.79 15.64 0.38
N TYR A 83 6.57 15.40 1.67
CA TYR A 83 6.85 16.34 2.75
C TYR A 83 8.25 16.19 3.34
N LEU A 84 8.70 14.96 3.65
CA LEU A 84 9.99 14.74 4.29
C LEU A 84 11.16 14.75 3.30
N TYR A 85 10.94 14.32 2.06
CA TYR A 85 11.98 14.30 1.03
C TYR A 85 11.99 15.64 0.29
N ASP A 86 12.80 16.58 0.78
CA ASP A 86 12.96 17.86 0.11
C ASP A 86 13.84 17.73 -1.14
N LYS A 87 13.32 18.21 -2.26
CA LYS A 87 14.01 18.24 -3.55
C LYS A 87 15.20 19.21 -3.52
N HIS A 88 15.14 20.29 -2.73
CA HIS A 88 16.24 21.25 -2.64
C HIS A 88 17.51 20.62 -2.09
N TYR A 89 17.42 19.69 -1.14
CA TYR A 89 18.62 19.04 -0.62
C TYR A 89 19.34 18.18 -1.66
N VAL A 90 18.62 17.66 -2.67
CA VAL A 90 19.22 16.86 -3.75
C VAL A 90 20.23 17.68 -4.57
N THR A 91 19.93 18.94 -4.86
CA THR A 91 20.84 19.81 -5.61
C THR A 91 22.11 20.13 -4.83
N PHE A 92 22.03 20.10 -3.50
CA PHE A 92 23.16 20.28 -2.58
C PHE A 92 23.82 18.97 -2.14
N GLN A 93 23.47 17.83 -2.75
CA GLN A 93 23.97 16.51 -2.36
C GLN A 93 23.78 16.22 -0.87
N ALA A 94 22.57 16.47 -0.40
CA ALA A 94 22.18 16.31 0.99
C ALA A 94 20.79 15.67 1.10
N ALA A 95 20.49 15.14 2.29
CA ALA A 95 19.16 14.70 2.66
C ALA A 95 18.93 14.94 4.16
N SER A 96 17.68 15.19 4.56
CA SER A 96 17.33 15.27 5.99
C SER A 96 17.41 13.89 6.63
N GLY A 97 17.79 13.82 7.90
CA GLY A 97 17.76 12.57 8.66
C GLY A 97 16.36 11.92 8.67
N LEU A 98 15.31 12.74 8.70
CA LEU A 98 13.91 12.29 8.58
C LEU A 98 13.63 11.59 7.25
N SER A 99 14.11 12.13 6.12
CA SER A 99 13.91 11.53 4.79
C SER A 99 14.63 10.18 4.66
N ILE A 100 15.84 10.07 5.22
CA ILE A 100 16.63 8.83 5.25
C ILE A 100 15.90 7.79 6.11
N PHE A 101 15.45 8.18 7.30
CA PHE A 101 14.70 7.29 8.18
C PHE A 101 13.41 6.79 7.51
N TYR A 102 12.67 7.69 6.84
CA TYR A 102 11.50 7.29 6.07
C TYR A 102 11.84 6.26 4.98
N CYS A 103 12.86 6.54 4.16
CA CYS A 103 13.23 5.67 3.03
C CYS A 103 13.75 4.30 3.49
N LEU A 104 14.52 4.23 4.57
CA LEU A 104 15.16 2.99 5.02
C LEU A 104 14.31 2.17 5.99
N VAL A 105 13.40 2.80 6.74
CA VAL A 105 12.64 2.13 7.80
C VAL A 105 11.15 2.10 7.47
N ILE A 106 10.52 3.25 7.29
CA ILE A 106 9.05 3.32 7.18
C ILE A 106 8.56 2.75 5.86
N LEU A 107 9.19 3.13 4.74
CA LEU A 107 8.77 2.66 3.44
C LEU A 107 8.89 1.12 3.33
N PRO A 108 10.02 0.47 3.67
CA PRO A 108 10.11 -1.00 3.63
C PRO A 108 9.10 -1.72 4.53
N ILE A 109 8.89 -1.23 5.76
CA ILE A 109 7.90 -1.84 6.67
C ILE A 109 6.48 -1.66 6.11
N SER A 110 6.15 -0.49 5.56
CA SER A 110 4.83 -0.26 4.96
C SER A 110 4.58 -1.16 3.75
N ILE A 111 5.59 -1.38 2.90
CA ILE A 111 5.53 -2.33 1.77
C ILE A 111 5.32 -3.75 2.31
N PHE A 112 6.07 -4.15 3.34
CA PHE A 112 5.95 -5.49 3.93
C PHE A 112 4.54 -5.75 4.46
N ILE A 113 3.95 -4.81 5.21
CA ILE A 113 2.57 -4.91 5.70
C ILE A 113 1.59 -5.00 4.53
N TYR A 114 1.76 -4.12 3.54
CA TYR A 114 0.89 -4.08 2.38
C TYR A 114 0.87 -5.45 1.67
N LEU A 115 2.04 -6.08 1.46
CA LEU A 115 2.16 -7.40 0.84
C LEU A 115 1.56 -8.51 1.71
N ARG A 116 1.83 -8.49 3.03
CA ARG A 116 1.33 -9.49 3.98
C ARG A 116 -0.18 -9.50 4.09
N ILE A 117 -0.83 -8.33 4.12
CA ILE A 117 -2.29 -8.22 4.10
C ILE A 117 -2.84 -8.82 2.80
N GLY A 118 -2.21 -8.53 1.66
CA GLY A 118 -2.57 -9.12 0.37
C GLY A 118 -2.50 -10.65 0.34
N TRP A 119 -1.46 -11.24 0.95
CA TRP A 119 -1.29 -12.71 0.99
C TRP A 119 -2.28 -13.42 1.91
N LYS A 120 -2.61 -12.85 3.08
CA LYS A 120 -3.56 -13.47 4.03
C LYS A 120 -4.99 -13.53 3.50
N ASN A 121 -5.32 -12.76 2.46
CA ASN A 121 -6.65 -12.65 1.87
C ASN A 121 -7.73 -12.31 2.93
N TYR A 122 -9.01 -12.40 2.57
CA TYR A 122 -10.12 -12.10 3.47
C TYR A 122 -10.42 -13.22 4.47
N LEU A 123 -9.86 -14.42 4.29
CA LEU A 123 -10.16 -15.58 5.13
C LEU A 123 -9.45 -15.56 6.49
N TYR A 124 -8.23 -15.04 6.59
CA TYR A 124 -7.41 -15.12 7.81
C TYR A 124 -7.30 -13.79 8.53
N SER A 125 -7.13 -13.83 9.85
CA SER A 125 -7.06 -12.60 10.66
C SER A 125 -5.81 -11.78 10.36
N ASN A 126 -6.01 -10.47 10.11
CA ASN A 126 -4.96 -9.48 9.90
C ASN A 126 -4.66 -8.65 11.17
N LYS A 127 -4.91 -9.20 12.37
CA LYS A 127 -4.80 -8.48 13.65
C LYS A 127 -3.40 -7.91 13.89
N PHE A 128 -2.37 -8.69 13.58
CA PHE A 128 -0.96 -8.29 13.75
C PHE A 128 -0.59 -7.17 12.77
N GLU A 129 -0.87 -7.36 11.49
CA GLU A 129 -0.61 -6.38 10.43
C GLU A 129 -1.33 -5.05 10.70
N ARG A 130 -2.56 -5.10 11.23
CA ARG A 130 -3.31 -3.92 11.63
C ARG A 130 -2.64 -3.14 12.76
N ILE A 131 -2.12 -3.82 13.78
CA ILE A 131 -1.43 -3.15 14.92
C ILE A 131 -0.19 -2.43 14.42
N ILE A 132 0.63 -3.10 13.60
CA ILE A 132 1.81 -2.46 13.02
C ILE A 132 1.41 -1.30 12.10
N GLY A 133 0.34 -1.46 11.30
CA GLY A 133 -0.17 -0.39 10.44
C GLY A 133 -0.61 0.85 11.22
N ILE A 134 -1.28 0.68 12.37
CA ILE A 134 -1.62 1.79 13.28
C ILE A 134 -0.34 2.42 13.85
N GLY A 135 0.65 1.60 14.23
CA GLY A 135 1.95 2.08 14.67
C GLY A 135 2.65 2.95 13.62
N ILE A 136 2.67 2.51 12.35
CA ILE A 136 3.20 3.30 11.23
C ILE A 136 2.45 4.60 11.09
N ALA A 137 1.11 4.59 11.12
CA ALA A 137 0.33 5.82 11.00
C ALA A 137 0.67 6.82 12.12
N GLY A 138 0.82 6.35 13.35
CA GLY A 138 1.23 7.17 14.49
C GLY A 138 2.65 7.76 14.32
N ILE A 139 3.62 6.94 13.93
CA ILE A 139 4.99 7.39 13.66
C ILE A 139 5.01 8.39 12.49
N SER A 140 4.23 8.13 11.43
CA SER A 140 4.14 8.99 10.26
C SER A 140 3.61 10.37 10.63
N PHE A 141 2.53 10.42 11.43
CA PHE A 141 1.98 11.66 11.94
C PHE A 141 2.98 12.42 12.81
N PHE A 142 3.68 11.72 13.69
CA PHE A 142 4.74 12.31 14.50
C PHE A 142 5.86 12.91 13.66
N LEU A 143 6.34 12.20 12.62
CA LEU A 143 7.37 12.72 11.73
C LEU A 143 6.95 13.99 10.99
N VAL A 144 5.68 14.07 10.57
CA VAL A 144 5.15 15.29 9.94
C VAL A 144 5.18 16.47 10.91
N ILE A 145 4.79 16.27 12.18
CA ILE A 145 4.86 17.32 13.20
C ILE A 145 6.32 17.72 13.47
N VAL A 146 7.21 16.76 13.62
CA VAL A 146 8.64 17.01 13.87
C VAL A 146 9.26 17.81 12.73
N HIS A 147 8.96 17.45 11.47
CA HIS A 147 9.40 18.23 10.31
C HIS A 147 8.80 19.64 10.28
N ALA A 148 7.51 19.79 10.65
CA ALA A 148 6.86 21.09 10.73
C ALA A 148 7.46 22.03 11.80
N LEU A 149 8.09 21.46 12.83
CA LEU A 149 8.85 22.18 13.85
C LEU A 149 10.34 22.37 13.48
N ASP A 150 10.72 22.06 12.25
CA ASP A 150 12.07 22.15 11.69
C ASP A 150 13.12 21.24 12.38
N LEU A 151 12.66 20.20 13.07
CA LEU A 151 13.50 19.22 13.77
C LEU A 151 13.91 18.07 12.83
N ASN A 152 14.72 18.37 11.81
CA ASN A 152 15.00 17.47 10.69
C ASN A 152 15.94 16.27 10.95
N LEU A 153 16.27 16.01 12.22
CA LEU A 153 17.29 15.04 12.64
C LEU A 153 18.64 15.25 11.95
N GLY A 154 18.98 16.53 11.70
CA GLY A 154 20.19 16.94 11.00
C GLY A 154 20.10 16.81 9.47
N ILE A 155 21.06 17.45 8.80
CA ILE A 155 21.25 17.35 7.35
C ILE A 155 22.49 16.49 7.13
N VAL A 156 22.32 15.41 6.38
CA VAL A 156 23.39 14.45 6.09
C VAL A 156 23.81 14.63 4.63
N ALA A 157 25.11 14.68 4.39
CA ALA A 157 25.65 14.69 3.04
C ALA A 157 25.38 13.32 2.38
N VAL A 158 24.74 13.33 1.22
CA VAL A 158 24.36 12.15 0.46
C VAL A 158 24.91 12.30 -0.96
N SER A 159 25.72 11.32 -1.39
CA SER A 159 26.33 11.38 -2.71
C SER A 159 25.30 11.51 -3.83
N MET A 160 25.66 12.21 -4.91
CA MET A 160 24.84 12.30 -6.11
C MET A 160 24.42 10.91 -6.63
N TYR A 161 25.32 9.92 -6.58
CA TYR A 161 25.04 8.54 -6.98
C TYR A 161 23.92 7.88 -6.16
N ALA A 162 23.79 8.21 -4.88
CA ALA A 162 22.71 7.69 -4.05
C ALA A 162 21.35 8.27 -4.47
N HIS A 163 21.27 9.56 -4.84
CA HIS A 163 20.05 10.13 -5.40
C HIS A 163 19.70 9.54 -6.78
N GLN A 164 20.70 9.27 -7.62
CA GLN A 164 20.51 8.57 -8.89
C GLN A 164 20.01 7.12 -8.67
N PHE A 165 20.55 6.42 -7.68
CA PHE A 165 20.04 5.11 -7.28
C PHE A 165 18.57 5.17 -6.89
N MET A 166 18.16 6.16 -6.08
CA MET A 166 16.76 6.36 -5.70
C MET A 166 15.87 6.67 -6.90
N PHE A 167 16.38 7.38 -7.91
CA PHE A 167 15.67 7.60 -9.17
C PHE A 167 15.37 6.26 -9.88
N PHE A 168 16.36 5.37 -10.00
CA PHE A 168 16.17 4.06 -10.60
C PHE A 168 15.23 3.16 -9.79
N VAL A 169 15.28 3.21 -8.45
CA VAL A 169 14.30 2.55 -7.58
C VAL A 169 12.89 3.05 -7.90
N GLY A 170 12.72 4.35 -8.13
CA GLY A 170 11.46 4.95 -8.57
C GLY A 170 10.95 4.39 -9.90
N ILE A 171 11.84 4.20 -10.89
CA ILE A 171 11.49 3.57 -12.18
C ILE A 171 11.01 2.13 -11.97
N ILE A 172 11.75 1.35 -11.18
CA ILE A 172 11.40 -0.05 -10.88
C ILE A 172 10.02 -0.11 -10.22
N PHE A 173 9.75 0.75 -9.23
CA PHE A 173 8.44 0.82 -8.58
C PHE A 173 7.34 1.19 -9.56
N SER A 174 7.63 2.09 -10.49
CA SER A 174 6.70 2.54 -11.53
C SER A 174 6.29 1.39 -12.46
N ILE A 175 7.29 0.68 -13.00
CA ILE A 175 7.09 -0.46 -13.91
C ILE A 175 6.41 -1.62 -13.18
N CYS A 176 6.89 -2.00 -12.00
CA CYS A 176 6.29 -3.06 -11.20
C CYS A 176 4.84 -2.74 -10.83
N GLY A 177 4.54 -1.49 -10.46
CA GLY A 177 3.19 -1.06 -10.14
C GLY A 177 2.23 -1.20 -11.32
N ILE A 178 2.66 -0.84 -12.53
CA ILE A 178 1.86 -1.03 -13.75
C ILE A 178 1.68 -2.52 -14.05
N TYR A 179 2.78 -3.29 -14.05
CA TYR A 179 2.79 -4.72 -14.36
C TYR A 179 1.85 -5.52 -13.44
N PHE A 180 1.91 -5.28 -12.13
CA PHE A 180 1.05 -5.94 -11.14
C PHE A 180 -0.32 -5.28 -10.96
N ARG A 181 -0.67 -4.26 -11.77
CA ARG A 181 -1.92 -3.47 -11.65
C ARG A 181 -2.14 -2.86 -10.25
N ARG A 182 -1.05 -2.50 -9.58
CA ARG A 182 -0.97 -1.84 -8.27
C ARG A 182 -0.44 -0.42 -8.44
N LEU A 183 -1.33 0.48 -8.86
CA LEU A 183 -1.02 1.86 -9.22
C LEU A 183 -0.47 2.70 -8.07
N GLU A 184 -0.74 2.30 -6.83
CA GLU A 184 -0.17 2.88 -5.62
C GLU A 184 1.37 2.85 -5.63
N PHE A 185 1.98 1.77 -6.13
CA PHE A 185 3.44 1.69 -6.30
C PHE A 185 3.90 2.56 -7.46
N THR A 186 3.08 2.69 -8.51
CA THR A 186 3.38 3.58 -9.63
C THR A 186 3.42 5.03 -9.18
N GLY A 187 2.45 5.47 -8.39
CA GLY A 187 2.46 6.83 -7.86
C GLY A 187 3.65 7.10 -6.93
N ILE A 188 3.98 6.18 -6.02
CA ILE A 188 5.18 6.32 -5.17
C ILE A 188 6.47 6.34 -6.01
N GLY A 189 6.57 5.46 -7.01
CA GLY A 189 7.72 5.40 -7.91
C GLY A 189 7.93 6.67 -8.73
N LEU A 190 6.85 7.23 -9.28
CA LEU A 190 6.89 8.50 -10.00
C LEU A 190 7.26 9.66 -9.08
N LEU A 191 6.80 9.66 -7.82
CA LEU A 191 7.21 10.65 -6.82
C LEU A 191 8.71 10.59 -6.54
N PHE A 192 9.28 9.40 -6.39
CA PHE A 192 10.73 9.25 -6.25
C PHE A 192 11.46 9.83 -7.46
N CYS A 193 11.00 9.50 -8.67
CA CYS A 193 11.57 10.05 -9.90
C CYS A 193 11.48 11.59 -9.92
N GLN A 194 10.34 12.15 -9.51
CA GLN A 194 10.13 13.60 -9.46
C GLN A 194 11.08 14.29 -8.49
N LYS A 195 11.28 13.72 -7.30
CA LYS A 195 12.15 14.27 -6.26
C LYS A 195 13.63 14.17 -6.59
N THR A 196 14.02 13.18 -7.40
CA THR A 196 15.43 12.88 -7.70
C THR A 196 15.86 13.22 -9.12
N ILE A 197 14.97 13.79 -9.94
CA ILE A 197 15.25 14.14 -11.34
C ILE A 197 16.45 15.08 -11.50
N ASP A 198 16.68 15.98 -10.54
CA ASP A 198 17.78 16.94 -10.58
C ASP A 198 19.15 16.27 -10.39
N ALA A 199 19.19 15.07 -9.79
CA ALA A 199 20.41 14.26 -9.72
C ALA A 199 20.72 13.54 -11.05
N MET A 200 19.74 13.44 -11.95
CA MET A 200 19.89 12.77 -13.25
C MET A 200 20.22 13.76 -14.38
N ILE A 201 19.65 14.97 -14.33
CA ILE A 201 19.74 15.94 -15.41
C ILE A 201 20.42 17.22 -14.92
N SER A 202 21.64 17.47 -15.39
CA SER A 202 22.42 18.65 -14.99
C SER A 202 21.87 19.96 -15.56
N SER A 203 21.13 19.92 -16.67
CA SER A 203 20.47 21.09 -17.24
C SER A 203 19.20 21.42 -16.46
N ALA A 204 19.19 22.56 -15.78
CA ALA A 204 18.05 23.03 -14.99
C ALA A 204 16.75 23.12 -15.83
N SER A 205 16.84 23.64 -17.06
CA SER A 205 15.67 23.78 -17.95
C SER A 205 15.08 22.41 -18.33
N ILE A 206 15.94 21.45 -18.68
CA ILE A 206 15.48 20.09 -19.05
C ILE A 206 14.94 19.36 -17.82
N ALA A 207 15.59 19.48 -16.66
CA ALA A 207 15.14 18.89 -15.41
C ALA A 207 13.76 19.41 -14.99
N GLN A 208 13.51 20.71 -15.18
CA GLN A 208 12.20 21.32 -14.91
C GLN A 208 11.12 20.78 -15.83
N ILE A 209 11.38 20.70 -17.14
CA ILE A 209 10.43 20.12 -18.11
C ILE A 209 10.11 18.66 -17.74
N ALA A 210 11.14 17.84 -17.49
CA ALA A 210 10.96 16.46 -17.07
C ALA A 210 10.17 16.34 -15.76
N SER A 211 10.45 17.22 -14.78
CA SER A 211 9.69 17.27 -13.52
C SER A 211 8.21 17.59 -13.74
N ILE A 212 7.87 18.48 -14.67
CA ILE A 212 6.48 18.81 -15.01
C ILE A 212 5.80 17.60 -15.66
N VAL A 213 6.47 16.92 -16.59
CA VAL A 213 5.93 15.70 -17.21
C VAL A 213 5.63 14.64 -16.16
N ILE A 214 6.54 14.42 -15.20
CA ILE A 214 6.32 13.44 -14.13
C ILE A 214 5.12 13.85 -13.25
N TRP A 215 4.93 15.14 -12.95
CA TRP A 215 3.75 15.62 -12.23
C TRP A 215 2.45 15.38 -12.97
N VAL A 216 2.42 15.58 -14.30
CA VAL A 216 1.25 15.28 -15.13
C VAL A 216 0.94 13.78 -15.10
N LEU A 217 1.95 12.93 -15.21
CA LEU A 217 1.78 11.47 -15.09
C LEU A 217 1.25 11.06 -13.72
N LEU A 218 1.78 11.65 -12.64
CA LEU A 218 1.28 11.46 -11.27
C LEU A 218 -0.20 11.82 -11.16
N LEU A 219 -0.60 12.96 -11.71
CA LEU A 219 -2.00 13.40 -11.70
C LEU A 219 -2.91 12.40 -12.42
N ILE A 220 -2.50 11.93 -13.60
CA ILE A 220 -3.24 10.91 -14.36
C ILE A 220 -3.40 9.63 -13.53
N VAL A 221 -2.32 9.17 -12.88
CA VAL A 221 -2.35 7.97 -12.02
C VAL A 221 -3.32 8.17 -10.86
N ILE A 222 -3.30 9.33 -10.20
CA ILE A 222 -4.20 9.64 -9.06
C ILE A 222 -5.66 9.67 -9.52
N ILE A 223 -5.97 10.36 -10.63
CA ILE A 223 -7.33 10.44 -11.17
C ILE A 223 -7.84 9.04 -11.53
N TYR A 224 -7.05 8.27 -12.28
CA TYR A 224 -7.44 6.93 -12.70
C TYR A 224 -7.61 5.99 -11.49
N TYR A 225 -6.70 6.07 -10.50
CA TYR A 225 -6.80 5.31 -9.26
C TYR A 225 -8.09 5.65 -8.49
N THR A 226 -8.44 6.93 -8.42
CA THR A 226 -9.66 7.41 -7.77
C THR A 226 -10.92 6.90 -8.49
N ILE A 227 -10.97 6.99 -9.82
CA ILE A 227 -12.07 6.43 -10.63
C ILE A 227 -12.21 4.93 -10.39
N ARG A 228 -11.10 4.19 -10.41
CA ARG A 228 -11.09 2.74 -10.16
C ARG A 228 -11.64 2.39 -8.78
N ILE A 229 -11.29 3.15 -7.75
CA ILE A 229 -11.85 2.97 -6.40
C ILE A 229 -13.34 3.28 -6.39
N SER A 230 -13.77 4.39 -6.98
CA SER A 230 -15.17 4.77 -7.04
C SER A 230 -16.02 3.74 -7.78
N SER A 231 -15.49 3.07 -8.79
CA SER A 231 -16.21 2.04 -9.56
C SER A 231 -16.33 0.68 -8.83
N ARG A 232 -15.62 0.49 -7.71
CA ARG A 232 -15.61 -0.74 -6.92
C ARG A 232 -16.62 -0.73 -5.77
N ASN A 233 -17.11 0.45 -5.40
CA ASN A 233 -18.21 0.66 -4.47
C ASN A 233 -19.53 0.76 -5.24
#